data_AF-A0A8H9C359-F1
#
_entry.id   AF-A0A8H9C359-F1
#
_cell.length_a   1.000
_cell.length_b   1.000
_cell.length_c   1.000
_cell.angle_alpha   90.00
_cell.angle_beta   90.00
_cell.angle_gamma   90.00
#
_symmetry.space_group_name_H-M   'P 1'
#
loop_
_entity.id
_entity.type
_entity.pdbx_description
1 polymer ?
#
loop_
_entity_poly.entity_id
_entity_poly.type
_entity_poly.pdbx_seq_one_letter_code
_entity_poly.pdbx_strand_id
1 'polypeptide(L)' 'MSTPQMWEHFTWRGHEVVVIQLWEDSYGRPMLRFADPTDEEMAAGMPVAQFLTEATPTGHISPPGPDDR' A
#
# COMPACT_ATOMS: atom_id res chain seq x y z
N MET A 1 5.99 14.28 -5.15
CA MET A 1 5.05 13.27 -4.62
C MET A 1 5.85 12.43 -3.64
N SER A 2 5.35 12.27 -2.42
CA SER A 2 6.03 11.50 -1.37
C SER A 2 5.94 10.00 -1.69
N THR A 3 7.00 9.25 -1.38
CA THR A 3 7.01 7.78 -1.47
C THR A 3 6.06 7.21 -0.41
N PRO A 4 5.16 6.27 -0.75
CA PRO A 4 4.27 5.64 0.21
C PRO A 4 5.06 4.87 1.27
N GLN A 5 4.49 4.80 2.47
CA GLN A 5 5.08 4.13 3.63
C GLN A 5 4.29 2.86 3.99
N MET A 6 4.95 1.93 4.68
CA MET A 6 4.26 0.79 5.29
C MET A 6 3.15 1.30 6.22
N TRP A 7 2.00 0.64 6.17
CA TRP A 7 0.80 0.93 6.95
C TRP A 7 0.12 2.26 6.63
N GLU A 8 0.54 2.95 5.57
CA GLU A 8 -0.16 4.13 5.07
C GLU A 8 -1.44 3.74 4.33
N HIS A 9 -2.51 4.48 4.59
CA HIS A 9 -3.83 4.24 4.01
C HIS A 9 -4.07 5.11 2.78
N PHE A 10 -4.71 4.51 1.79
CA PHE A 10 -5.07 5.15 0.53
C PHE A 10 -6.50 4.80 0.14
N THR A 11 -7.16 5.69 -0.58
CA THR A 11 -8.36 5.34 -1.36
C THR A 11 -7.92 4.88 -2.74
N TRP A 12 -8.23 3.64 -3.11
CA TRP A 12 -7.97 3.06 -4.42
C TRP A 12 -9.25 2.45 -5.00
N ARG A 13 -9.68 2.94 -6.18
CA ARG A 13 -10.92 2.50 -6.86
C ARG A 13 -12.19 2.53 -5.98
N GLY A 14 -12.26 3.44 -5.02
CA GLY A 14 -13.38 3.57 -4.08
C GLY A 14 -13.28 2.70 -2.83
N HIS A 15 -12.21 1.92 -2.67
CA HIS A 15 -11.90 1.12 -1.48
C HIS A 15 -10.82 1.81 -0.65
N GLU A 16 -10.91 1.68 0.67
CA GLU A 16 -9.77 2.00 1.53
C GLU A 16 -8.81 0.82 1.53
N VAL A 17 -7.53 1.09 1.29
CA VAL A 17 -6.48 0.08 1.27
C VAL A 17 -5.30 0.54 2.10
N VAL A 18 -4.58 -0.42 2.68
CA VAL A 18 -3.38 -0.17 3.47
C VAL A 18 -2.16 -0.80 2.80
N VAL A 19 -1.06 -0.07 2.75
CA VAL A 19 0.22 -0.61 2.24
C VAL A 19 0.77 -1.61 3.26
N ILE A 20 0.90 -2.88 2.89
CA ILE A 20 1.36 -3.96 3.77
C ILE A 20 2.75 -4.49 3.40
N GLN A 21 3.28 -4.08 2.25
CA GLN A 21 4.64 -4.44 1.84
C GLN A 21 5.21 -3.42 0.86
N LEU A 22 6.51 -3.16 0.98
CA LEU A 22 7.32 -2.38 0.03
C LEU A 22 8.56 -3.20 -0.34
N TRP A 23 8.92 -3.24 -1.62
CA TRP A 23 10.13 -3.90 -2.09
C TRP A 23 10.63 -3.30 -3.40
N GLU A 24 11.82 -3.71 -3.84
CA GLU A 24 12.32 -3.45 -5.18
C GLU A 24 12.29 -4.73 -6.00
N ASP A 25 11.84 -4.66 -7.25
CA ASP A 25 11.94 -5.80 -8.17
C ASP A 25 13.40 -6.07 -8.59
N SER A 26 13.64 -7.12 -9.38
CA SER A 26 14.99 -7.49 -9.85
C SER A 26 15.68 -6.44 -10.73
N TYR A 27 14.96 -5.39 -11.15
CA TYR A 27 15.47 -4.27 -11.94
C TYR A 27 15.57 -2.98 -11.11
N GLY A 28 15.36 -3.05 -9.80
CA GLY A 28 15.41 -1.90 -8.90
C GLY A 28 14.17 -0.99 -8.99
N ARG A 29 13.04 -1.49 -9.51
CA ARG A 29 11.80 -0.69 -9.56
C ARG A 29 11.06 -0.80 -8.23
N PRO A 30 10.61 0.33 -7.65
CA PRO A 30 9.86 0.30 -6.40
C PRO A 30 8.47 -0.28 -6.63
N MET A 31 8.15 -1.29 -5.83
CA MET A 31 6.90 -2.03 -5.83
C MET A 31 6.25 -1.94 -4.45
N LEU A 32 4.93 -2.09 -4.43
CA LEU A 32 4.17 -2.17 -3.19
C LEU A 32 3.10 -3.25 -3.27
N ARG A 33 2.66 -3.72 -2.11
CA ARG A 33 1.49 -4.56 -1.92
C ARG A 33 0.58 -3.87 -0.93
N PHE A 34 -0.70 -3.85 -1.25
CA PHE A 34 -1.74 -3.32 -0.39
C PHE A 34 -2.86 -4.33 -0.23
N ALA A 35 -3.64 -4.17 0.83
CA ALA A 35 -4.85 -4.95 1.09
C ALA A 35 -5.97 -4.04 1.59
N ASP A 36 -7.22 -4.45 1.37
CA ASP A 36 -8.36 -3.84 2.04
C ASP A 36 -8.33 -4.27 3.53
N PRO A 37 -8.38 -3.34 4.50
CA PRO A 37 -8.32 -3.68 5.92
C PRO A 37 -9.56 -4.44 6.42
N THR A 38 -10.64 -4.47 5.63
CA THR A 38 -11.88 -5.20 5.92
C THR A 38 -12.01 -6.51 5.13
N ASP A 39 -11.18 -6.71 4.12
CA ASP A 39 -11.20 -7.87 3.23
C ASP A 39 -9.77 -8.22 2.78
N GLU A 40 -9.14 -9.16 3.50
CA GLU A 40 -7.78 -9.60 3.19
C GLU A 40 -7.66 -10.33 1.83
N GLU A 41 -8.77 -10.83 1.26
CA GLU A 41 -8.76 -11.44 -0.08
C GLU A 41 -8.52 -10.39 -1.18
N MET A 42 -8.84 -9.12 -0.89
CA MET A 42 -8.58 -7.97 -1.74
C MET A 42 -7.15 -7.44 -1.56
N ALA A 43 -6.16 -8.30 -1.83
CA ALA A 43 -4.74 -7.93 -1.84
C ALA A 43 -4.16 -7.85 -3.26
N ALA A 44 -3.46 -6.76 -3.58
CA ALA A 44 -2.83 -6.57 -4.88
C ALA A 44 -1.40 -5.99 -4.75
N GLY A 45 -0.53 -6.40 -5.67
CA GLY A 45 0.84 -5.90 -5.79
C GLY A 45 1.07 -5.20 -7.13
N MET A 46 1.65 -4.01 -7.12
CA MET A 46 1.92 -3.24 -8.35
C MET A 46 3.07 -2.23 -8.17
N PRO A 47 3.60 -1.64 -9.25
CA PRO A 47 4.60 -0.59 -9.16
C PRO A 47 4.09 0.62 -8.38
N VAL A 48 4.93 1.20 -7.53
CA VAL A 48 4.59 2.38 -6.71
C VAL A 48 4.09 3.54 -7.59
N ALA A 49 4.77 3.78 -8.72
CA ALA A 49 4.38 4.83 -9.64
C ALA A 49 2.97 4.62 -10.22
N GLN A 50 2.61 3.37 -10.54
CA GLN A 50 1.27 3.06 -11.03
C GLN A 50 0.24 3.28 -9.91
N PHE A 51 0.49 2.75 -8.72
CA PHE A 51 -0.40 2.90 -7.58
C PHE A 51 -0.69 4.38 -7.28
N LEU A 52 0.33 5.24 -7.24
CA LEU A 52 0.17 6.68 -6.96
C LEU A 52 -0.60 7.45 -8.03
N THR A 53 -0.81 6.88 -9.24
CA THR A 53 -1.70 7.47 -10.25
C THR A 53 -3.16 7.09 -10.05
N GLU A 54 -3.42 5.94 -9.41
CA GLU A 54 -4.76 5.39 -9.19
C GLU A 54 -5.29 5.64 -7.77
N ALA A 55 -4.40 5.89 -6.81
CA ALA A 55 -4.70 5.97 -5.39
C ALA A 55 -4.48 7.39 -4.83
N THR A 56 -5.31 7.77 -3.85
CA THR A 56 -5.18 9.04 -3.12
C THR A 56 -4.88 8.78 -1.65
N PRO A 57 -3.84 9.40 -1.06
CA PRO A 57 -3.54 9.23 0.36
C PRO A 57 -4.68 9.77 1.22
N THR A 58 -5.06 9.04 2.26
CA THR A 58 -6.08 9.50 3.21
C THR A 58 -5.51 10.41 4.31
N GLY A 59 -4.17 10.43 4.45
CA GLY A 59 -3.47 11.08 5.55
C GLY A 59 -3.45 10.23 6.84
N HIS A 60 -3.96 8.99 6.78
CA HIS A 60 -3.94 8.05 7.90
C HIS A 60 -2.81 7.03 7.73
N ILE A 61 -2.08 6.78 8.81
CA ILE A 61 -1.05 5.73 8.90
C ILE A 61 -1.36 4.91 10.13
N SER A 62 -1.61 3.62 9.94
CA SER A 62 -1.82 2.71 11.06
C SER A 62 -0.49 2.34 11.71
N PRO A 63 -0.44 2.10 13.03
CA PRO A 63 0.69 1.40 13.61
C PRO A 63 0.77 -0.02 13.01
N PRO A 64 1.98 -0.62 12.88
CA PRO A 64 2.09 -2.04 12.60
C PRO A 64 1.24 -2.81 13.61
N GLY A 65 0.44 -3.77 13.12
CA GLY A 65 -0.33 -4.65 13.99
C GLY A 65 0.58 -5.38 14.99
N PRO A 66 0.05 -5.84 16.15
CA PRO A 66 0.85 -6.41 17.24
C PRO A 66 1.59 -7.74 16.93
N ASP A 67 1.64 -8.19 15.68
CA ASP A 67 2.13 -9.53 15.28
C ASP A 67 3.30 -9.49 14.26
N ASP A 68 4.13 -8.44 14.29
CA ASP A 68 5.43 -8.43 13.60
C ASP A 68 6.56 -8.55 14.63
N ARG A 69 6.62 -9.68 15.36
CA ARG A 69 7.72 -10.00 16.27
C ARG A 69 8.14 -11.46 16.23
#